data_AF-A0A8J3QLB6-F1
#
_entry.id   AF-A0A8J3QLB6-F1
#
_cell.length_a   1.000
_cell.length_b   1.000
_cell.length_c   1.000
_cell.angle_alpha   90.00
_cell.angle_beta   90.00
_cell.angle_gamma   90.00
#
_symmetry.space_group_name_H-M   'P 1'
#
loop_
_entity.id
_entity.type
_entity.pdbx_description
1 polymer ?
#
loop_
_entity_poly.entity_id
_entity_poly.type
_entity_poly.pdbx_seq_one_letter_code
_entity_poly.pdbx_strand_id
1 'polypeptide(L)'
;MISRFSGSTSLGGGPDSPGAASISPSGASTPLGADPTPLGGGPASPGDGSADRGGSHLARLARLLADDTRATFCLALLNGQAWTAGELARYAGVAPSTATEHINRLIDGGLLVEARQGRHRYVQLASPDVAQLLEELTAHLDPPRPPARSLRQATASAALARGRTCYDHLAGRLGVEITGAMTRTGLLQQRTGFALTDAGLAWLTETLDIPAAELRESRRPLARACLDWTERRPHLAGVAGARICRYLMEHRWVDRIGSGRAVRVTRAGEVALADLLGIDPAAIA
;
A
#
# COMPACT_ATOMS: atom_id res chain seq x y z
N MET A 1 -26.00 -38.35 -30.51
CA MET A 1 -27.25 -38.58 -31.27
C MET A 1 -28.12 -37.35 -31.00
N ILE A 2 -28.61 -36.54 -31.96
CA ILE A 2 -28.95 -36.68 -33.39
C ILE A 2 -28.56 -35.32 -34.08
N SER A 3 -27.79 -35.23 -35.19
CA SER A 3 -28.20 -35.04 -36.63
C SER A 3 -29.26 -33.94 -36.91
N ARG A 4 -29.23 -33.04 -37.92
CA ARG A 4 -28.34 -32.66 -39.08
C ARG A 4 -28.41 -31.12 -39.28
N PHE A 5 -27.43 -30.35 -39.78
CA PHE A 5 -26.67 -30.26 -41.07
C PHE A 5 -27.34 -29.42 -42.20
N SER A 6 -26.51 -28.60 -42.90
CA SER A 6 -26.77 -27.66 -44.05
C SER A 6 -26.95 -26.20 -43.61
N GLY A 7 -26.33 -25.14 -44.15
CA GLY A 7 -25.57 -24.82 -45.38
C GLY A 7 -25.82 -23.30 -45.65
N SER A 8 -25.10 -22.50 -46.44
CA SER A 8 -23.92 -22.62 -47.32
C SER A 8 -23.54 -21.21 -47.85
N THR A 9 -22.25 -20.89 -48.13
CA THR A 9 -21.71 -19.96 -49.19
C THR A 9 -22.30 -18.54 -49.43
N SER A 10 -21.60 -17.50 -49.93
CA SER A 10 -20.20 -17.27 -50.35
C SER A 10 -19.89 -15.76 -50.53
N LEU A 11 -18.59 -15.40 -50.48
CA LEU A 11 -17.85 -14.39 -51.29
C LEU A 11 -18.44 -13.00 -51.66
N GLY A 12 -17.62 -11.96 -51.47
CA GLY A 12 -17.31 -11.01 -52.57
C GLY A 12 -17.16 -9.52 -52.23
N GLY A 13 -15.99 -8.94 -52.58
CA GLY A 13 -15.89 -7.53 -53.03
C GLY A 13 -15.36 -6.46 -52.07
N GLY A 14 -14.09 -6.08 -52.25
CA GLY A 14 -13.68 -4.66 -52.30
C GLY A 14 -13.29 -4.31 -53.75
N PRO A 15 -12.60 -3.18 -54.05
CA PRO A 15 -12.14 -2.08 -53.18
C PRO A 15 -12.71 -0.71 -53.63
N ASP A 16 -12.25 0.41 -53.04
CA ASP A 16 -11.65 1.55 -53.76
C ASP A 16 -11.53 2.83 -52.89
N SER A 17 -10.36 3.47 -53.02
CA SER A 17 -10.10 4.89 -52.68
C SER A 17 -9.70 5.58 -53.99
N PRO A 18 -10.02 6.86 -54.24
CA PRO A 18 -8.98 7.90 -54.06
C PRO A 18 -9.52 9.33 -53.78
N GLY A 19 -8.61 10.30 -53.59
CA GLY A 19 -8.91 11.72 -53.84
C GLY A 19 -8.21 12.71 -52.91
N ALA A 20 -7.46 13.67 -53.48
CA ALA A 20 -6.75 14.73 -52.74
C ALA A 20 -7.02 16.13 -53.33
N ALA A 21 -6.91 17.18 -52.50
CA ALA A 21 -6.64 18.61 -52.80
C ALA A 21 -7.06 19.45 -51.56
N SER A 22 -6.30 20.33 -50.91
CA SER A 22 -5.37 21.42 -51.32
C SER A 22 -6.03 22.71 -51.82
N ILE A 23 -6.39 23.65 -50.92
CA ILE A 23 -6.48 25.10 -51.21
C ILE A 23 -6.06 25.92 -49.97
N SER A 24 -5.18 26.91 -50.19
CA SER A 24 -5.05 28.18 -49.44
C SER A 24 -5.16 29.30 -50.49
N PRO A 25 -5.51 30.58 -50.19
CA PRO A 25 -4.53 31.50 -49.55
C PRO A 25 -5.11 32.74 -48.80
N SER A 26 -4.21 33.57 -48.23
CA SER A 26 -4.22 35.07 -48.14
C SER A 26 -5.43 35.85 -47.56
N GLY A 27 -5.29 36.93 -46.78
CA GLY A 27 -4.09 37.62 -46.25
C GLY A 27 -4.38 39.08 -45.80
N ALA A 28 -3.35 39.77 -45.29
CA ALA A 28 -3.28 41.22 -44.92
C ALA A 28 -4.17 41.69 -43.73
N SER A 29 -3.84 42.72 -42.92
CA SER A 29 -2.88 43.84 -43.09
C SER A 29 -2.26 44.34 -41.76
N THR A 30 -1.07 44.94 -41.83
CA THR A 30 -0.44 45.83 -40.80
C THR A 30 -0.93 47.30 -41.00
N PRO A 31 -0.64 48.35 -40.16
CA PRO A 31 0.68 48.73 -39.63
C PRO A 31 0.74 49.31 -38.19
N LEU A 32 1.95 49.79 -37.84
CA LEU A 32 2.48 50.29 -36.56
C LEU A 32 1.86 51.60 -36.03
N GLY A 33 1.95 51.80 -34.70
CA GLY A 33 2.83 52.84 -34.16
C GLY A 33 2.25 53.91 -33.21
N ALA A 34 2.63 53.87 -31.92
CA ALA A 34 2.96 55.02 -31.05
C ALA A 34 3.41 54.55 -29.65
N ASP A 35 4.45 55.18 -29.07
CA ASP A 35 4.92 54.97 -27.69
C ASP A 35 3.94 55.51 -26.63
N PRO A 36 4.09 55.11 -25.35
CA PRO A 36 4.63 56.10 -24.42
C PRO A 36 5.69 55.61 -23.41
N THR A 37 6.65 56.52 -23.18
CA THR A 37 7.51 56.82 -22.02
C THR A 37 7.51 55.87 -20.77
N PRO A 38 8.70 55.54 -20.21
CA PRO A 38 8.83 54.64 -19.06
C PRO A 38 8.78 55.33 -17.68
N LEU A 39 8.87 54.49 -16.63
CA LEU A 39 9.14 54.74 -15.20
C LEU A 39 7.93 54.93 -14.27
N GLY A 40 7.63 53.86 -13.53
CA GLY A 40 6.77 53.83 -12.35
C GLY A 40 6.91 52.48 -11.65
N GLY A 41 7.74 52.40 -10.62
CA GLY A 41 8.05 51.14 -9.94
C GLY A 41 6.85 50.60 -9.15
N GLY A 42 6.25 49.49 -9.62
CA GLY A 42 5.31 48.71 -8.82
C GLY A 42 6.05 47.79 -7.84
N PRO A 43 5.54 47.58 -6.61
CA PRO A 43 6.15 46.67 -5.66
C PRO A 43 6.10 45.23 -6.20
N ALA A 44 7.19 44.48 -5.99
CA ALA A 44 7.24 43.06 -6.35
C ALA A 44 6.07 42.30 -5.71
N SER A 45 5.26 41.65 -6.54
CA SER A 45 4.25 40.71 -6.04
C SER A 45 4.95 39.60 -5.27
N PRO A 46 4.50 39.21 -4.06
CA PRO A 46 5.06 38.08 -3.34
C PRO A 46 4.57 36.77 -3.98
N GLY A 47 5.20 36.43 -5.10
CA GLY A 47 5.06 35.13 -5.75
C GLY A 47 5.81 34.05 -4.96
N ASP A 48 5.12 32.93 -4.74
CA ASP A 48 5.63 31.67 -4.21
C ASP A 48 6.35 31.66 -2.85
N GLY A 49 5.55 31.70 -1.78
CA GLY A 49 5.92 31.12 -0.48
C GLY A 49 5.41 29.68 -0.27
N SER A 50 4.91 29.02 -1.32
CA SER A 50 4.12 27.79 -1.24
C SER A 50 4.89 26.51 -1.59
N ALA A 51 5.77 26.55 -2.58
CA ALA A 51 6.55 25.39 -3.01
C ALA A 51 7.60 24.99 -1.96
N ASP A 52 8.28 25.96 -1.35
CA ASP A 52 9.37 25.74 -0.39
C ASP A 52 8.90 25.09 0.93
N ARG A 53 7.64 25.29 1.32
CA ARG A 53 7.06 24.60 2.49
C ARG A 53 6.96 23.10 2.28
N GLY A 54 6.66 22.62 1.07
CA GLY A 54 6.61 21.19 0.76
C GLY A 54 8.00 20.53 0.87
N GLY A 55 8.99 21.12 0.20
CA GLY A 55 10.37 20.63 0.21
C GLY A 55 11.00 20.62 1.60
N SER A 56 10.86 21.73 2.36
CA SER A 56 11.38 21.81 3.72
C SER A 56 10.71 20.83 4.70
N HIS A 57 9.42 20.53 4.53
CA HIS A 57 8.69 19.53 5.32
C HIS A 57 9.19 18.11 5.03
N LEU A 58 9.30 17.74 3.75
CA LEU A 58 9.86 16.46 3.33
C LEU A 58 11.31 16.29 3.81
N ALA A 59 12.12 17.34 3.72
CA ALA A 59 13.51 17.30 4.18
C ALA A 59 13.64 17.14 5.71
N ARG A 60 12.71 17.68 6.52
CA ARG A 60 12.67 17.40 7.97
C ARG A 60 12.39 15.92 8.23
N LEU A 61 11.38 15.36 7.58
CA LEU A 61 11.02 13.94 7.68
C LEU A 61 12.18 13.03 7.24
N ALA A 62 12.81 13.32 6.10
CA ALA A 62 13.97 12.57 5.61
C ALA A 62 15.14 12.59 6.61
N ARG A 63 15.42 13.74 7.25
CA ARG A 63 16.47 13.84 8.30
C ARG A 63 16.17 12.99 9.55
N LEU A 64 14.90 12.71 9.86
CA LEU A 64 14.55 11.77 10.93
C LEU A 64 14.91 10.32 10.57
N LEU A 65 14.88 9.95 9.29
CA LEU A 65 15.16 8.59 8.82
C LEU A 65 16.62 8.38 8.35
N ALA A 66 17.34 9.46 8.02
CA ALA A 66 18.74 9.44 7.60
C ALA A 66 19.72 9.23 8.78
N ASP A 67 19.55 8.11 9.50
CA ASP A 67 20.36 7.65 10.62
C ASP A 67 20.05 6.19 10.93
N ASP A 68 21.08 5.35 10.98
CA ASP A 68 20.93 3.89 11.09
C ASP A 68 20.21 3.46 12.37
N THR A 69 20.39 4.18 13.48
CA THR A 69 19.75 3.84 14.76
C THR A 69 18.27 4.18 14.71
N ARG A 70 17.91 5.36 14.21
CA ARG A 70 16.50 5.77 14.03
C ARG A 70 15.78 4.87 13.04
N ALA A 71 16.39 4.55 11.90
CA ALA A 71 15.85 3.61 10.93
C ALA A 71 15.65 2.21 11.55
N THR A 72 16.64 1.72 12.31
CA THR A 72 16.55 0.43 13.04
C THR A 72 15.41 0.41 14.06
N PHE A 73 15.16 1.51 14.79
CA PHE A 73 14.03 1.62 15.71
C PHE A 73 12.69 1.61 14.99
N CYS A 74 12.55 2.40 13.90
CA CYS A 74 11.35 2.38 13.07
C CYS A 74 11.04 0.98 12.53
N LEU A 75 12.04 0.27 12.00
CA LEU A 75 11.92 -1.11 11.53
C LEU A 75 11.50 -2.09 12.63
N ALA A 76 12.07 -1.97 13.85
CA ALA A 76 11.71 -2.82 14.98
C ALA A 76 10.23 -2.66 15.40
N LEU A 77 9.70 -1.45 15.27
CA LEU A 77 8.34 -1.07 15.68
C LEU A 77 7.28 -1.35 14.61
N LEU A 78 7.67 -1.63 13.35
CA LEU A 78 6.74 -2.06 12.29
C LEU A 78 5.94 -3.32 12.66
N ASN A 79 6.42 -4.16 13.58
CA ASN A 79 5.66 -5.33 14.04
C ASN A 79 4.38 -4.98 14.85
N GLY A 80 4.17 -3.69 15.16
CA GLY A 80 3.01 -3.17 15.90
C GLY A 80 3.09 -3.37 17.41
N GLN A 81 4.21 -3.88 17.93
CA GLN A 81 4.44 -4.01 19.36
C GLN A 81 5.05 -2.72 19.91
N ALA A 82 4.67 -2.31 21.12
CA ALA A 82 5.32 -1.21 21.83
C ALA A 82 6.58 -1.72 22.56
N TRP A 83 7.67 -0.96 22.52
CA TRP A 83 8.98 -1.34 23.10
C TRP A 83 9.43 -0.33 24.16
N THR A 84 10.18 -0.76 25.16
CA THR A 84 10.90 0.17 26.04
C THR A 84 12.17 0.70 25.36
N ALA A 85 12.63 1.89 25.76
CA ALA A 85 13.89 2.47 25.28
C ALA A 85 15.10 1.54 25.50
N GLY A 86 15.12 0.77 26.59
CA GLY A 86 16.20 -0.19 26.88
C GLY A 86 16.16 -1.45 25.99
N GLU A 87 14.99 -1.86 25.50
CA GLU A 87 14.89 -2.96 24.52
C GLU A 87 15.33 -2.50 23.13
N LEU A 88 14.95 -1.29 22.72
CA LEU A 88 15.41 -0.68 21.47
C LEU A 88 16.94 -0.45 21.49
N ALA A 89 17.48 0.08 22.59
CA ALA A 89 18.93 0.24 22.78
C ALA A 89 19.69 -1.08 22.55
N ARG A 90 19.22 -2.17 23.18
CA ARG A 90 19.79 -3.52 23.03
C ARG A 90 19.61 -4.09 21.63
N TYR A 91 18.52 -3.76 20.93
CA TYR A 91 18.25 -4.23 19.59
C TYR A 91 19.17 -3.57 18.54
N ALA A 92 19.36 -2.25 18.61
CA ALA A 92 20.29 -1.53 17.73
C ALA A 92 21.77 -1.69 18.15
N GLY A 93 22.05 -2.04 19.41
CA GLY A 93 23.42 -2.18 19.92
C GLY A 93 24.02 -0.84 20.38
N VAL A 94 23.19 0.09 20.84
CA VAL A 94 23.59 1.45 21.26
C VAL A 94 23.41 1.66 22.77
N ALA A 95 24.05 2.70 23.32
CA ALA A 95 23.90 3.06 24.72
C ALA A 95 22.46 3.53 25.05
N PRO A 96 21.95 3.34 26.28
CA PRO A 96 20.59 3.78 26.67
C PRO A 96 20.34 5.29 26.53
N SER A 97 21.36 6.11 26.73
CA SER A 97 21.33 7.57 26.50
C SER A 97 21.12 7.89 25.02
N THR A 98 21.94 7.32 24.14
CA THR A 98 21.84 7.44 22.67
C THR A 98 20.46 6.98 22.17
N ALA A 99 19.95 5.86 22.68
CA ALA A 99 18.60 5.39 22.34
C ALA A 99 17.51 6.39 22.75
N THR A 100 17.60 6.95 23.95
CA THR A 100 16.64 7.94 24.46
C THR A 100 16.67 9.23 23.63
N GLU A 101 17.86 9.70 23.24
CA GLU A 101 18.02 10.87 22.37
C GLU A 101 17.35 10.64 21.00
N HIS A 102 17.63 9.52 20.35
CA HIS A 102 17.02 9.16 19.06
C HIS A 102 15.50 8.98 19.16
N ILE A 103 15.01 8.38 20.25
CA ILE A 103 13.57 8.23 20.53
C ILE A 103 12.90 9.60 20.66
N ASN A 104 13.47 10.51 21.46
CA ASN A 104 12.92 11.86 21.62
C ASN A 104 12.86 12.58 20.27
N ARG A 105 13.94 12.57 19.47
CA ARG A 105 13.98 13.16 18.13
C ARG A 105 12.87 12.59 17.21
N LEU A 106 12.56 11.31 17.30
CA LEU A 106 11.49 10.67 16.54
C LEU A 106 10.07 11.01 17.05
N ILE A 107 9.91 11.25 18.36
CA ILE A 107 8.65 11.72 18.95
C ILE A 107 8.39 13.18 18.58
N ASP A 108 9.39 14.05 18.77
CA ASP A 108 9.33 15.47 18.37
C ASP A 108 9.08 15.62 16.86
N GLY A 109 9.58 14.66 16.08
CA GLY A 109 9.35 14.54 14.64
C GLY A 109 8.01 13.91 14.22
N GLY A 110 7.17 13.46 15.17
CA GLY A 110 5.86 12.88 14.90
C GLY A 110 5.86 11.45 14.33
N LEU A 111 7.00 10.75 14.36
CA LEU A 111 7.11 9.36 13.89
C LEU A 111 6.81 8.34 15.00
N LEU A 112 7.10 8.70 16.26
CA LEU A 112 6.82 7.87 17.43
C LEU A 112 5.87 8.57 18.41
N VAL A 113 5.15 7.77 19.19
CA VAL A 113 4.38 8.23 20.35
C VAL A 113 4.68 7.34 21.56
N GLU A 114 4.38 7.86 22.74
CA GLU A 114 4.60 7.15 24.00
C GLU A 114 3.33 6.46 24.47
N ALA A 115 3.47 5.21 24.88
CA ALA A 115 2.46 4.46 25.62
C ALA A 115 2.94 4.28 27.06
N ARG A 116 2.22 4.85 28.03
CA ARG A 116 2.46 4.59 29.45
C ARG A 116 1.67 3.38 29.88
N GLN A 117 2.35 2.32 30.33
CA GLN A 117 1.72 1.13 30.90
C GLN A 117 2.35 0.84 32.26
N GLY A 118 1.63 1.20 33.33
CA GLY A 118 2.14 1.16 34.70
C GLY A 118 3.39 2.03 34.85
N ARG A 119 4.44 1.48 35.48
CA ARG A 119 5.74 2.16 35.71
C ARG A 119 6.65 2.23 34.48
N HIS A 120 6.26 1.65 33.35
CA HIS A 120 7.11 1.52 32.17
C HIS A 120 6.65 2.45 31.04
N ARG A 121 7.62 3.19 30.49
CA ARG A 121 7.46 4.07 29.32
C ARG A 121 7.79 3.25 28.07
N TYR A 122 6.77 2.95 27.28
CA TYR A 122 6.92 2.29 25.99
C TYR A 122 6.79 3.31 24.86
N VAL A 123 7.34 2.98 23.70
CA VAL A 123 7.20 3.74 22.46
C VAL A 123 6.69 2.84 21.34
N GLN A 124 5.93 3.44 20.44
CA GLN A 124 5.32 2.82 19.27
C GLN A 124 5.25 3.83 18.12
N LEU A 125 4.99 3.36 16.89
CA LEU A 125 4.77 4.24 15.75
C LEU A 125 3.54 5.13 15.98
N ALA A 126 3.63 6.40 15.57
CA ALA A 126 2.65 7.42 15.93
C ALA A 126 1.25 7.16 15.38
N SER A 127 1.15 6.57 14.19
CA SER A 127 -0.13 6.25 13.54
C SER A 127 0.02 5.10 12.54
N PRO A 128 -1.10 4.50 12.07
CA PRO A 128 -1.11 3.60 10.93
C PRO A 128 -0.48 4.22 9.68
N ASP A 129 -0.72 5.51 9.42
CA ASP A 129 -0.22 6.21 8.22
C ASP A 129 1.32 6.35 8.22
N VAL A 130 1.90 6.69 9.39
CA VAL A 130 3.37 6.74 9.57
C VAL A 130 3.99 5.38 9.31
N ALA A 131 3.35 4.33 9.80
CA ALA A 131 3.83 2.99 9.68
C ALA A 131 3.67 2.48 8.22
N GLN A 132 2.57 2.81 7.53
CA GLN A 132 2.38 2.52 6.09
C GLN A 132 3.46 3.20 5.24
N LEU A 133 3.78 4.46 5.52
CA LEU A 133 4.87 5.21 4.86
C LEU A 133 6.22 4.49 5.01
N LEU A 134 6.55 4.01 6.20
CA LEU A 134 7.79 3.27 6.46
C LEU A 134 7.82 1.92 5.72
N GLU A 135 6.68 1.26 5.57
CA GLU A 135 6.55 0.01 4.82
C GLU A 135 6.68 0.22 3.31
N GLU A 136 6.08 1.30 2.78
CA GLU A 136 6.23 1.72 1.38
C GLU A 136 7.70 2.08 1.08
N LEU A 137 8.37 2.87 1.94
CA LEU A 137 9.80 3.19 1.80
C LEU A 137 10.69 1.94 1.84
N THR A 138 10.45 1.01 2.76
CA THR A 138 11.29 -0.19 2.94
C THR A 138 11.10 -1.23 1.85
N ALA A 139 9.93 -1.27 1.20
CA ALA A 139 9.70 -2.13 0.04
C ALA A 139 10.54 -1.75 -1.19
N HIS A 140 11.07 -0.53 -1.25
CA HIS A 140 12.01 -0.07 -2.30
C HIS A 140 13.48 -0.39 -2.01
N LEU A 141 13.84 -0.89 -0.83
CA LEU A 141 15.23 -1.17 -0.46
C LEU A 141 15.68 -2.55 -0.95
N ASP A 142 16.87 -2.65 -1.56
CA ASP A 142 17.55 -3.92 -1.81
C ASP A 142 17.79 -4.68 -0.51
N PRO A 143 17.51 -6.00 -0.46
CA PRO A 143 17.07 -6.63 0.77
C PRO A 143 18.27 -6.89 1.70
N PRO A 144 18.49 -6.08 2.74
CA PRO A 144 19.47 -6.38 3.75
C PRO A 144 18.70 -7.21 4.77
N ARG A 145 18.77 -8.54 4.68
CA ARG A 145 18.30 -9.38 5.78
C ARG A 145 19.47 -9.54 6.75
N PRO A 146 19.67 -8.66 7.75
CA PRO A 146 20.66 -8.94 8.78
C PRO A 146 20.32 -10.31 9.38
N PRO A 147 21.32 -11.20 9.57
CA PRO A 147 21.06 -12.53 10.07
C PRO A 147 20.33 -12.43 11.41
N ALA A 148 19.23 -13.17 11.53
CA ALA A 148 18.44 -13.17 12.76
C ALA A 148 19.33 -13.61 13.92
N ARG A 149 19.54 -12.72 14.90
CA ARG A 149 20.50 -12.91 15.99
C ARG A 149 20.03 -13.95 17.04
N SER A 150 18.88 -14.59 16.80
CA SER A 150 18.33 -15.69 17.60
C SER A 150 17.26 -16.46 16.84
N LEU A 151 17.03 -17.73 17.23
CA LEU A 151 15.92 -18.54 16.71
C LEU A 151 14.55 -17.85 16.89
N ARG A 152 14.33 -17.18 18.03
CA ARG A 152 13.08 -16.45 18.30
C ARG A 152 12.83 -15.32 17.29
N GLN A 153 13.87 -14.56 16.94
CA GLN A 153 13.78 -13.53 15.90
C GLN A 153 13.57 -14.13 14.51
N ALA A 154 14.22 -15.26 14.19
CA ALA A 154 14.02 -15.96 12.92
C ALA A 154 12.56 -16.41 12.77
N THR A 155 12.01 -17.09 13.79
CA THR A 155 10.62 -17.56 13.80
C THR A 155 9.61 -16.42 13.72
N ALA A 156 9.82 -15.31 14.45
CA ALA A 156 8.94 -14.14 14.38
C ALA A 156 8.98 -13.46 12.99
N SER A 157 10.17 -13.35 12.39
CA SER A 157 10.34 -12.80 11.04
C SER A 157 9.71 -13.70 9.97
N ALA A 158 9.83 -15.02 10.11
CA ALA A 158 9.20 -15.99 9.22
C ALA A 158 7.66 -15.96 9.35
N ALA A 159 7.13 -15.81 10.56
CA ALA A 159 5.69 -15.65 10.78
C ALA A 159 5.13 -14.38 10.10
N LEU A 160 5.79 -13.23 10.28
CA LEU A 160 5.40 -11.98 9.62
C LEU A 160 5.45 -12.04 8.08
N ALA A 161 6.39 -12.81 7.52
CA ALA A 161 6.49 -13.02 6.08
C ALA A 161 5.37 -13.93 5.55
N ARG A 162 5.04 -15.03 6.24
CA ARG A 162 3.90 -15.90 5.87
C ARG A 162 2.57 -15.15 5.88
N GLY A 163 2.30 -14.42 6.96
CA GLY A 163 1.07 -13.66 7.09
C GLY A 163 1.15 -12.59 8.17
N ARG A 164 0.66 -11.40 7.85
CA ARG A 164 0.45 -10.33 8.84
C ARG A 164 -0.70 -9.42 8.44
N THR A 165 -1.09 -8.57 9.37
CA THR A 165 -1.90 -7.38 9.05
C THR A 165 -1.00 -6.22 8.62
N CYS A 166 -1.29 -5.63 7.48
CA CYS A 166 -0.89 -4.27 7.12
C CYS A 166 -1.96 -3.31 7.66
N TYR A 167 -1.84 -2.95 8.94
CA TYR A 167 -2.89 -2.27 9.73
C TYR A 167 -4.21 -3.04 9.76
N ASP A 168 -5.08 -2.74 8.80
CA ASP A 168 -6.45 -3.23 8.71
C ASP A 168 -6.67 -4.26 7.60
N HIS A 169 -5.71 -4.47 6.69
CA HIS A 169 -5.79 -5.43 5.60
C HIS A 169 -4.70 -6.52 5.68
N LEU A 170 -4.84 -7.61 4.93
CA LEU A 170 -3.88 -8.73 4.98
C LEU A 170 -2.65 -8.49 4.09
N ALA A 171 -1.50 -8.96 4.56
CA ALA A 171 -0.19 -8.82 3.95
C ALA A 171 0.71 -10.04 4.25
N GLY A 172 1.96 -10.00 3.78
CA GLY A 172 2.80 -11.18 3.62
C GLY A 172 2.27 -12.08 2.50
N ARG A 173 2.79 -13.30 2.44
CA ARG A 173 2.39 -14.30 1.44
C ARG A 173 0.88 -14.49 1.36
N LEU A 174 0.20 -14.59 2.50
CA LEU A 174 -1.25 -14.69 2.59
C LEU A 174 -1.97 -13.54 1.87
N GLY A 175 -1.61 -12.29 2.16
CA GLY A 175 -2.25 -11.12 1.52
C GLY A 175 -1.96 -11.06 0.02
N VAL A 176 -0.74 -11.39 -0.38
CA VAL A 176 -0.31 -11.42 -1.77
C VAL A 176 -1.00 -12.55 -2.56
N GLU A 177 -1.17 -13.75 -2.00
CA GLU A 177 -1.85 -14.85 -2.68
C GLU A 177 -3.38 -14.71 -2.72
N ILE A 178 -4.01 -14.13 -1.70
CA ILE A 178 -5.42 -13.71 -1.80
C ILE A 178 -5.60 -12.71 -2.94
N THR A 179 -4.73 -11.71 -3.03
CA THR A 179 -4.75 -10.69 -4.10
C THR A 179 -4.53 -11.31 -5.48
N GLY A 180 -3.55 -12.22 -5.58
CA GLY A 180 -3.26 -12.96 -6.80
C GLY A 180 -4.43 -13.84 -7.23
N ALA A 181 -5.06 -14.55 -6.30
CA ALA A 181 -6.23 -15.38 -6.55
C ALA A 181 -7.42 -14.56 -7.05
N MET A 182 -7.80 -13.48 -6.34
CA MET A 182 -8.84 -12.55 -6.79
C MET A 182 -8.58 -11.97 -8.19
N THR A 183 -7.31 -11.81 -8.56
CA THR A 183 -6.94 -11.34 -9.91
C THR A 183 -7.09 -12.45 -10.95
N ARG A 184 -6.66 -13.67 -10.64
CA ARG A 184 -6.81 -14.85 -11.51
C ARG A 184 -8.27 -15.24 -11.73
N THR A 185 -9.14 -15.05 -10.74
CA THR A 185 -10.59 -15.32 -10.82
C THR A 185 -11.40 -14.15 -11.36
N GLY A 186 -10.77 -13.03 -11.76
CA GLY A 186 -11.44 -11.89 -12.37
C GLY A 186 -12.22 -10.99 -11.41
N LEU A 187 -12.05 -11.15 -10.10
CA LEU A 187 -12.64 -10.32 -9.05
C LEU A 187 -11.90 -8.96 -8.89
N LEU A 188 -10.61 -8.92 -9.23
CA LEU A 188 -9.74 -7.75 -9.10
C LEU A 188 -8.97 -7.48 -10.41
N GLN A 189 -9.00 -6.23 -10.88
CA GLN A 189 -8.12 -5.74 -11.94
C GLN A 189 -6.95 -4.96 -11.34
N GLN A 190 -5.75 -5.12 -11.92
CA GLN A 190 -4.54 -4.40 -11.48
C GLN A 190 -3.92 -3.47 -12.54
N ARG A 191 -4.42 -3.50 -13.79
CA ARG A 191 -3.73 -2.96 -14.99
C ARG A 191 -3.46 -1.46 -14.94
N THR A 192 -4.31 -0.69 -14.28
CA THR A 192 -4.21 0.78 -14.13
C THR A 192 -4.25 1.18 -12.65
N GLY A 193 -3.73 0.32 -11.78
CA GLY A 193 -4.05 0.32 -10.35
C GLY A 193 -5.13 -0.71 -10.02
N PHE A 194 -5.42 -0.85 -8.72
CA PHE A 194 -6.34 -1.86 -8.22
C PHE A 194 -7.80 -1.37 -8.27
N ALA A 195 -8.65 -2.13 -8.95
CA ALA A 195 -10.09 -1.91 -8.99
C ALA A 195 -10.82 -3.25 -8.87
N LEU A 196 -11.87 -3.33 -8.04
CA LEU A 196 -12.78 -4.48 -8.08
C LEU A 196 -13.57 -4.46 -9.40
N THR A 197 -13.83 -5.63 -9.95
CA THR A 197 -14.83 -5.80 -11.02
C THR A 197 -16.23 -5.88 -10.41
N ASP A 198 -17.26 -5.83 -11.24
CA ASP A 198 -18.64 -6.07 -10.79
C ASP A 198 -18.78 -7.47 -10.15
N ALA A 199 -18.11 -8.47 -10.71
CA ALA A 199 -18.02 -9.82 -10.12
C ALA A 199 -17.28 -9.82 -8.76
N GLY A 200 -16.22 -9.01 -8.61
CA GLY A 200 -15.54 -8.82 -7.34
C GLY A 200 -16.38 -8.13 -6.28
N LEU A 201 -17.19 -7.15 -6.68
CA LEU A 201 -18.15 -6.50 -5.79
C LEU A 201 -19.25 -7.47 -5.35
N ALA A 202 -19.86 -8.19 -6.30
CA ALA A 202 -20.86 -9.22 -6.03
C ALA A 202 -20.31 -10.33 -5.11
N TRP A 203 -19.08 -10.80 -5.34
CA TRP A 203 -18.44 -11.80 -4.47
C TRP A 203 -18.30 -11.30 -3.02
N LEU A 204 -17.91 -10.03 -2.80
CA LEU A 204 -17.87 -9.46 -1.45
C LEU A 204 -19.26 -9.38 -0.82
N THR A 205 -20.28 -8.92 -1.56
CA THR A 205 -21.62 -8.67 -0.99
C THR A 205 -22.51 -9.89 -0.89
N GLU A 206 -22.34 -10.89 -1.77
CA GLU A 206 -23.22 -12.06 -1.88
C GLU A 206 -22.53 -13.35 -1.41
N THR A 207 -21.22 -13.50 -1.59
CA THR A 207 -20.48 -14.70 -1.15
C THR A 207 -19.86 -14.53 0.23
N LEU A 208 -19.34 -13.34 0.56
CA LEU A 208 -18.84 -13.02 1.91
C LEU A 208 -19.85 -12.24 2.77
N ASP A 209 -21.08 -11.99 2.29
CA ASP A 209 -22.12 -11.25 3.02
C ASP A 209 -21.67 -9.89 3.61
N ILE A 210 -20.70 -9.23 2.95
CA ILE A 210 -20.17 -7.92 3.41
C ILE A 210 -21.18 -6.84 3.02
N PRO A 211 -21.79 -6.09 3.96
CA PRO A 211 -22.86 -5.15 3.63
C PRO A 211 -22.43 -4.10 2.61
N ALA A 212 -23.23 -3.91 1.56
CA ALA A 212 -22.86 -3.01 0.46
C ALA A 212 -22.80 -1.51 0.86
N ALA A 213 -23.31 -1.15 2.03
CA ALA A 213 -23.12 0.16 2.66
C ALA A 213 -21.69 0.34 3.21
N GLU A 214 -21.16 -0.70 3.87
CA GLU A 214 -19.82 -0.72 4.46
C GLU A 214 -18.68 -0.57 3.43
N LEU A 215 -18.98 -0.81 2.15
CA LEU A 215 -18.10 -0.61 1.00
C LEU A 215 -18.18 0.82 0.41
N ARG A 216 -19.25 1.57 0.68
CA ARG A 216 -19.51 2.92 0.13
C ARG A 216 -19.29 4.06 1.13
N GLU A 217 -19.37 3.79 2.44
CA GLU A 217 -19.31 4.78 3.51
C GLU A 217 -17.93 5.46 3.74
N SER A 218 -16.89 5.09 2.99
CA SER A 218 -15.53 5.59 3.24
C SER A 218 -15.07 6.64 2.23
N ARG A 219 -14.36 7.67 2.72
CA ARG A 219 -13.52 8.54 1.87
C ARG A 219 -12.26 7.84 1.35
N ARG A 220 -11.97 6.62 1.83
CA ARG A 220 -10.83 5.80 1.39
C ARG A 220 -11.16 5.10 0.06
N PRO A 221 -10.19 4.86 -0.83
CA PRO A 221 -10.40 4.06 -2.03
C PRO A 221 -10.97 2.68 -1.71
N LEU A 222 -11.96 2.23 -2.51
CA LEU A 222 -12.57 0.90 -2.38
C LEU A 222 -11.51 -0.20 -2.50
N ALA A 223 -10.63 -0.10 -3.49
CA ALA A 223 -9.43 -0.90 -3.63
C ALA A 223 -8.22 0.01 -3.88
N ARG A 224 -7.05 -0.36 -3.35
CA ARG A 224 -5.75 0.17 -3.75
C ARG A 224 -4.69 -0.93 -3.69
N ALA A 225 -3.60 -0.75 -4.42
CA ALA A 225 -2.38 -1.53 -4.20
C ALA A 225 -1.67 -1.01 -2.94
N CYS A 226 -1.23 -1.92 -2.07
CA CYS A 226 -0.20 -1.69 -1.07
C CYS A 226 0.99 -2.60 -1.41
N LEU A 227 2.23 -2.12 -1.30
CA LEU A 227 3.41 -2.91 -1.68
C LEU A 227 3.94 -3.70 -0.48
N ASP A 228 4.00 -5.03 -0.59
CA ASP A 228 4.48 -5.87 0.50
C ASP A 228 6.02 -5.86 0.56
N TRP A 229 6.63 -5.43 1.67
CA TRP A 229 8.09 -5.41 1.79
C TRP A 229 8.75 -6.80 1.97
N THR A 230 8.00 -7.83 2.35
CA THR A 230 8.52 -9.20 2.52
C THR A 230 8.46 -10.04 1.25
N GLU A 231 7.44 -9.82 0.42
CA GLU A 231 7.18 -10.56 -0.82
C GLU A 231 7.43 -9.71 -2.09
N ARG A 232 7.64 -8.39 -1.95
CA ARG A 232 7.86 -7.41 -3.03
C ARG A 232 6.77 -7.42 -4.12
N ARG A 233 5.56 -7.79 -3.73
CA ARG A 233 4.38 -7.91 -4.60
C ARG A 233 3.26 -7.03 -4.03
N PRO A 234 2.42 -6.42 -4.88
CA PRO A 234 1.30 -5.64 -4.41
C PRO A 234 0.22 -6.58 -3.82
N HIS A 235 -0.39 -6.13 -2.72
CA HIS A 235 -1.52 -6.80 -2.06
C HIS A 235 -2.69 -5.81 -1.88
N LEU A 236 -3.90 -6.37 -1.73
CA LEU A 236 -5.15 -5.62 -1.71
C LEU A 236 -5.31 -4.83 -0.40
N ALA A 237 -5.37 -3.52 -0.56
CA ALA A 237 -5.66 -2.56 0.49
C ALA A 237 -6.88 -1.70 0.12
N GLY A 238 -7.19 -0.70 0.95
CA GLY A 238 -8.43 0.08 0.82
C GLY A 238 -9.60 -0.60 1.55
N VAL A 239 -10.83 -0.15 1.30
CA VAL A 239 -12.01 -0.63 2.01
C VAL A 239 -12.20 -2.14 1.82
N ALA A 240 -12.07 -2.66 0.60
CA ALA A 240 -12.21 -4.07 0.30
C ALA A 240 -11.19 -4.94 1.07
N GLY A 241 -9.90 -4.58 1.02
CA GLY A 241 -8.85 -5.29 1.77
C GLY A 241 -9.09 -5.29 3.28
N ALA A 242 -9.62 -4.19 3.82
CA ALA A 242 -9.97 -4.09 5.24
C ALA A 242 -11.19 -4.94 5.63
N ARG A 243 -12.23 -5.00 4.77
CA ARG A 243 -13.42 -5.83 5.02
C ARG A 243 -13.11 -7.32 4.89
N ILE A 244 -12.34 -7.74 3.88
CA ILE A 244 -11.86 -9.13 3.74
C ILE A 244 -11.04 -9.54 4.96
N CYS A 245 -10.10 -8.70 5.42
CA CYS A 245 -9.29 -8.99 6.60
C CYS A 245 -10.13 -9.15 7.86
N ARG A 246 -11.12 -8.27 8.08
CA ARG A 246 -12.06 -8.39 9.20
C ARG A 246 -12.87 -9.69 9.12
N TYR A 247 -13.49 -9.94 7.97
CA TYR A 247 -14.32 -11.13 7.73
C TYR A 247 -13.55 -12.43 8.01
N LEU A 248 -12.32 -12.58 7.49
CA LEU A 248 -11.46 -13.74 7.74
C LEU A 248 -11.09 -13.92 9.23
N MET A 249 -10.98 -12.84 10.00
CA MET A 249 -10.72 -12.92 11.45
C MET A 249 -11.98 -13.29 12.26
N GLU A 250 -13.12 -12.70 11.92
CA GLU A 250 -14.41 -12.96 12.56
C GLU A 250 -14.87 -14.41 12.35
N HIS A 251 -14.68 -14.94 11.13
CA HIS A 251 -14.95 -16.34 10.79
C HIS A 251 -13.88 -17.32 11.29
N ARG A 252 -12.87 -16.84 12.04
CA ARG A 252 -11.76 -17.64 12.59
C ARG A 252 -10.98 -18.42 11.51
N TRP A 253 -10.95 -17.92 10.28
CA TRP A 253 -10.15 -18.45 9.17
C TRP A 253 -8.70 -17.96 9.27
N VAL A 254 -8.49 -16.79 9.89
CA VAL A 254 -7.18 -16.20 10.15
C VAL A 254 -7.07 -15.78 11.63
N ASP A 255 -6.02 -16.27 12.29
CA ASP A 255 -5.73 -16.03 13.71
C ASP A 255 -4.50 -15.14 13.90
N ARG A 256 -4.55 -14.22 14.87
CA ARG A 256 -3.35 -13.47 15.31
C ARG A 256 -2.40 -14.37 16.08
N ILE A 257 -1.09 -14.22 15.82
CA ILE A 257 -0.02 -14.92 16.55
C ILE A 257 0.48 -14.01 17.68
N GLY A 258 0.01 -14.28 18.90
CA GLY A 258 0.33 -13.45 20.07
C GLY A 258 -0.27 -12.03 19.96
N SER A 259 0.41 -11.04 20.54
CA SER A 259 -0.05 -9.64 20.57
C SER A 259 0.44 -8.77 19.40
N GLY A 260 1.14 -9.35 18.42
CA GLY A 260 1.70 -8.61 17.28
C GLY A 260 0.79 -8.58 16.05
N ARG A 261 1.35 -8.07 14.94
CA ARG A 261 0.67 -8.03 13.63
C ARG A 261 0.68 -9.35 12.86
N ALA A 262 1.49 -10.34 13.25
CA ALA A 262 1.60 -11.63 12.57
C ALA A 262 0.29 -12.43 12.66
N VAL A 263 -0.06 -13.15 11.60
CA VAL A 263 -1.26 -14.00 11.53
C VAL A 263 -0.93 -15.38 10.96
N ARG A 264 -1.84 -16.34 11.18
CA ARG A 264 -1.79 -17.71 10.66
C ARG A 264 -3.16 -18.09 10.10
N VAL A 265 -3.19 -18.80 8.98
CA VAL A 265 -4.42 -19.41 8.46
C VAL A 265 -4.79 -20.62 9.35
N THR A 266 -6.06 -20.76 9.71
CA THR A 266 -6.53 -21.95 10.44
C THR A 266 -6.88 -23.07 9.46
N ARG A 267 -7.01 -24.31 9.93
CA ARG A 267 -7.38 -25.43 9.05
C ARG A 267 -8.75 -25.22 8.37
N ALA A 268 -9.66 -24.50 9.02
CA ALA A 268 -10.94 -24.09 8.40
C ALA A 268 -10.71 -23.01 7.33
N GLY A 269 -9.81 -22.05 7.58
CA GLY A 269 -9.43 -21.02 6.61
C GLY A 269 -8.71 -21.57 5.39
N GLU A 270 -7.88 -22.61 5.54
CA GLU A 270 -7.23 -23.31 4.41
C GLU A 270 -8.27 -23.89 3.44
N VAL A 271 -9.29 -24.57 3.99
CA VAL A 271 -10.40 -25.14 3.20
C VAL A 271 -11.23 -24.03 2.56
N ALA A 272 -11.66 -23.04 3.34
CA ALA A 272 -12.49 -21.95 2.82
C ALA A 272 -11.79 -21.11 1.74
N LEU A 273 -10.48 -20.86 1.86
CA LEU A 273 -9.69 -20.14 0.84
C LEU A 273 -9.41 -20.99 -0.41
N ALA A 274 -9.32 -22.32 -0.27
CA ALA A 274 -9.29 -23.23 -1.41
C ALA A 274 -10.63 -23.22 -2.16
N ASP A 275 -11.75 -23.33 -1.43
CA ASP A 275 -13.10 -23.39 -2.01
C ASP A 275 -13.53 -22.06 -2.66
N LEU A 276 -13.26 -20.93 -2.01
CA LEU A 276 -13.74 -19.60 -2.46
C LEU A 276 -12.84 -18.91 -3.49
N LEU A 277 -11.53 -19.21 -3.48
CA LEU A 277 -10.53 -18.49 -4.28
C LEU A 277 -9.57 -19.42 -5.04
N GLY A 278 -9.68 -20.75 -4.90
CA GLY A 278 -8.78 -21.70 -5.55
C GLY A 278 -7.34 -21.62 -5.04
N ILE A 279 -7.14 -21.21 -3.78
CA ILE A 279 -5.80 -21.07 -3.18
C ILE A 279 -5.34 -22.44 -2.66
N ASP A 280 -4.18 -22.90 -3.12
CA ASP A 280 -3.50 -24.07 -2.55
C ASP A 280 -3.12 -23.81 -1.08
N PRO A 281 -3.58 -24.62 -0.12
CA PRO A 281 -3.17 -24.52 1.29
C PRO A 281 -1.65 -24.48 1.49
N ALA A 282 -0.86 -25.17 0.65
CA ALA A 282 0.60 -25.17 0.73
C ALA A 282 1.23 -23.79 0.40
N ALA A 283 0.51 -22.93 -0.33
CA ALA A 283 0.95 -21.57 -0.64
C ALA A 283 0.76 -20.59 0.55
N ILE A 284 -0.07 -20.94 1.54
CA ILE A 284 -0.48 -20.06 2.66
C ILE A 284 -0.19 -20.62 4.07
N ALA A 285 0.49 -21.77 4.17
CA ALA A 285 0.93 -22.43 5.41
C ALA A 285 2.17 -21.78 6.07
#